data_AF-A0A1H9NSJ8-F1
#
_entry.id   AF-A0A1H9NSJ8-F1
#
_cell.length_a   1.000
_cell.length_b   1.000
_cell.length_c   1.000
_cell.angle_alpha   90.00
_cell.angle_beta   90.00
_cell.angle_gamma   90.00
#
_symmetry.space_group_name_H-M   'P 1'
#
loop_
_entity.id
_entity.type
_entity.pdbx_description
1 polymer ?
#
loop_
_entity_poly.entity_id
_entity_poly.type
_entity_poly.pdbx_seq_one_letter_code
_entity_poly.pdbx_strand_id
1 'polypeptide(L)'
;MAFEAEGMTFEKYAVLDNRTANQASSLVAEADLIFLAGGHVPTQNAFLNSVGMRELLQSSDKLVIGSSAGSMNASELVYAQPEEAGEAISKDYQRF
;
A
#
# COMPACT_ATOMS: atom_id res chain seq x y z
N MET A 1 -8.15 -17.52 -6.22
CA MET A 1 -7.35 -16.27 -6.38
C MET A 1 -5.93 -16.63 -6.82
N ALA A 2 -5.13 -15.69 -7.35
CA ALA A 2 -3.81 -16.01 -7.92
C ALA A 2 -2.87 -16.78 -6.96
N PHE A 3 -2.91 -16.46 -5.65
CA PHE A 3 -2.12 -17.19 -4.64
C PHE A 3 -2.58 -18.64 -4.44
N GLU A 4 -3.89 -18.89 -4.37
CA GLU A 4 -4.45 -20.24 -4.19
C GLU A 4 -4.13 -21.16 -5.37
N ALA A 5 -4.06 -20.60 -6.59
CA ALA A 5 -3.67 -21.34 -7.79
C ALA A 5 -2.23 -21.87 -7.70
N GLU A 6 -1.38 -21.19 -6.94
CA GLU A 6 0.01 -21.57 -6.67
C GLU A 6 0.17 -22.35 -5.34
N GLY A 7 -0.94 -22.80 -4.75
CA GLY A 7 -0.92 -23.58 -3.50
C GLY A 7 -0.68 -22.75 -2.24
N MET A 8 -0.74 -21.42 -2.31
CA MET A 8 -0.69 -20.53 -1.15
C MET A 8 -2.10 -20.23 -0.64
N THR A 9 -2.44 -20.77 0.52
CA THR A 9 -3.74 -20.58 1.19
C THR A 9 -3.59 -19.73 2.44
N PHE A 10 -4.56 -18.86 2.72
CA PHE A 10 -4.59 -18.03 3.93
C PHE A 10 -5.85 -18.34 4.74
N GLU A 11 -5.71 -18.42 6.07
CA GLU A 11 -6.86 -18.68 6.95
C GLU A 11 -7.79 -17.47 7.07
N LYS A 12 -7.23 -16.26 6.95
CA LYS A 12 -7.94 -14.99 7.10
C LYS A 12 -7.51 -13.99 6.04
N TYR A 13 -8.45 -13.14 5.66
CA TYR A 13 -8.23 -12.02 4.76
C TYR A 13 -8.78 -10.76 5.41
N ALA A 14 -8.02 -9.68 5.35
CA ALA A 14 -8.44 -8.37 5.83
C ALA A 14 -8.10 -7.30 4.80
N VAL A 15 -8.97 -6.30 4.68
CA VAL A 15 -8.73 -5.11 3.85
C VAL A 15 -8.42 -3.95 4.78
N LEU A 16 -7.26 -3.33 4.56
CA LEU A 16 -6.89 -2.08 5.21
C LEU A 16 -7.20 -0.91 4.27
N ASP A 17 -8.25 -0.17 4.58
CA ASP A 17 -8.65 1.06 3.89
C ASP A 17 -9.23 2.06 4.88
N ASN A 18 -9.84 3.15 4.40
CA ASN A 18 -10.40 4.19 5.27
C ASN A 18 -11.43 3.67 6.31
N ARG A 19 -12.09 2.54 6.07
CA ARG A 19 -13.07 1.95 6.99
C ARG A 19 -12.40 1.22 8.15
N THR A 20 -11.15 0.77 7.97
CA THR A 20 -10.37 -0.04 8.91
C THR A 20 -9.05 0.61 9.30
N ALA A 21 -8.83 1.88 8.95
CA ALA A 21 -7.61 2.64 9.22
C ALA A 21 -7.19 2.62 10.70
N ASN A 22 -8.17 2.65 11.61
CA ASN A 22 -7.93 2.58 13.06
C ASN A 22 -7.40 1.21 13.55
N GLN A 23 -7.41 0.18 12.70
CA GLN A 23 -6.93 -1.17 12.97
C GLN A 23 -5.58 -1.45 12.30
N ALA A 24 -4.94 -0.46 11.67
CA ALA A 24 -3.71 -0.66 10.89
C ALA A 24 -2.62 -1.40 11.69
N SER A 25 -2.36 -0.97 12.93
CA SER A 25 -1.33 -1.57 13.78
C SER A 25 -1.61 -3.05 14.09
N SER A 26 -2.84 -3.40 14.48
CA SER A 26 -3.20 -4.79 14.77
C SER A 26 -3.21 -5.66 13.53
N LEU A 27 -3.72 -5.15 12.41
CA LEU A 27 -3.74 -5.89 11.14
C LEU A 27 -2.33 -6.17 10.62
N VAL A 28 -1.41 -5.21 10.72
CA VAL A 28 -0.01 -5.43 10.36
C VAL A 28 0.66 -6.44 11.30
N ALA A 29 0.40 -6.36 12.60
CA ALA A 29 0.99 -7.29 13.57
C ALA A 29 0.54 -8.75 13.34
N GLU A 30 -0.75 -8.96 13.02
CA GLU A 30 -1.35 -10.28 12.80
C GLU A 30 -1.05 -10.87 11.42
N ALA A 31 -0.73 -10.06 10.42
CA ALA A 31 -0.49 -10.54 9.06
C ALA A 31 0.82 -11.33 8.94
N ASP A 32 0.81 -12.40 8.17
CA ASP A 32 2.03 -13.06 7.67
C ASP A 32 2.51 -12.42 6.35
N LEU A 33 1.55 -11.93 5.54
CA LEU A 33 1.76 -11.31 4.25
C LEU A 33 0.92 -10.05 4.12
N ILE A 34 1.55 -8.98 3.62
CA ILE A 34 0.89 -7.72 3.29
C ILE A 34 0.99 -7.50 1.79
N PHE A 35 -0.16 -7.36 1.13
CA PHE A 35 -0.23 -7.12 -0.30
C PHE A 35 -0.63 -5.66 -0.57
N LEU A 36 0.32 -4.85 -1.03
CA LEU A 36 0.06 -3.49 -1.51
C LEU A 36 -0.46 -3.57 -2.95
N ALA A 37 -1.77 -3.46 -3.10
CA ALA A 37 -2.45 -3.53 -4.38
C ALA A 37 -2.11 -2.33 -5.30
N GLY A 38 -2.44 -2.45 -6.58
CA GLY A 38 -2.39 -1.33 -7.52
C GLY A 38 -3.48 -0.30 -7.26
N GLY A 39 -3.48 0.77 -8.06
CA GLY A 39 -4.40 1.90 -7.92
C GLY A 39 -3.71 3.19 -8.33
N HIS A 40 -4.18 4.30 -7.77
CA HIS A 40 -3.58 5.61 -7.98
C HIS A 40 -2.46 5.87 -6.96
N VAL A 41 -1.24 6.16 -7.45
CA VAL A 41 -0.02 6.23 -6.61
C VAL A 41 -0.16 7.24 -5.47
N PRO A 42 -0.50 8.52 -5.72
CA PRO A 42 -0.56 9.55 -4.68
C PRO A 42 -1.66 9.28 -3.64
N THR A 43 -2.83 8.79 -4.08
CA THR A 43 -3.94 8.48 -3.18
C THR A 43 -3.58 7.36 -2.21
N GLN A 44 -2.97 6.28 -2.72
CA GLN A 44 -2.53 5.19 -1.85
C GLN A 44 -1.39 5.65 -0.93
N ASN A 45 -0.41 6.41 -1.43
CA ASN A 45 0.68 6.93 -0.59
C ASN A 45 0.15 7.78 0.57
N ALA A 46 -0.80 8.68 0.29
CA ALA A 46 -1.42 9.53 1.30
C ALA A 46 -2.10 8.69 2.40
N PHE A 47 -2.81 7.62 2.01
CA PHE A 47 -3.42 6.70 2.97
C PHE A 47 -2.37 5.96 3.81
N LEU A 48 -1.32 5.39 3.18
CA LEU A 48 -0.27 4.66 3.88
C LEU A 48 0.47 5.56 4.90
N ASN A 49 0.72 6.81 4.55
CA ASN A 49 1.29 7.79 5.49
C ASN A 49 0.31 8.11 6.63
N SER A 50 -0.98 8.26 6.35
CA SER A 50 -1.99 8.59 7.37
C SER A 50 -2.12 7.54 8.49
N VAL A 51 -1.79 6.27 8.18
CA VAL A 51 -1.81 5.15 9.14
C VAL A 51 -0.43 4.81 9.71
N GLY A 52 0.62 5.57 9.39
CA GLY A 52 1.98 5.30 9.85
C GLY A 52 2.55 3.98 9.32
N MET A 53 2.21 3.60 8.09
CA MET A 53 2.57 2.30 7.54
C MET A 53 4.09 2.11 7.46
N ARG A 54 4.86 3.17 7.18
CA ARG A 54 6.32 3.09 7.08
C ARG A 54 6.93 2.57 8.38
N GLU A 55 6.53 3.14 9.51
CA GLU A 55 7.02 2.78 10.83
C GLU A 55 6.57 1.37 11.24
N LEU A 56 5.32 1.02 10.91
CA LEU A 56 4.77 -0.31 11.14
C LEU A 56 5.54 -1.39 10.37
N LEU A 57 5.91 -1.13 9.11
CA LEU A 57 6.66 -2.11 8.31
C LEU A 57 8.13 -2.18 8.70
N GLN A 58 8.80 -1.05 8.96
CA GLN A 58 10.22 -1.02 9.34
C GLN A 58 10.53 -1.78 10.63
N SER A 59 9.54 -1.93 11.51
CA SER A 59 9.66 -2.66 12.78
C SER A 59 9.17 -4.12 12.71
N SER A 60 8.74 -4.57 11.54
CA SER A 60 8.12 -5.89 11.34
C SER A 60 8.98 -6.83 10.51
N ASP A 61 8.69 -8.13 10.60
CA ASP A 61 9.27 -9.21 9.81
C ASP A 61 8.33 -9.68 8.67
N LYS A 62 7.34 -8.87 8.30
CA LYS A 62 6.27 -9.29 7.39
C LYS A 62 6.74 -9.37 5.95
N LEU A 63 6.24 -10.36 5.21
CA LEU A 63 6.44 -10.42 3.77
C LEU A 63 5.54 -9.38 3.09
N VAL A 64 6.15 -8.40 2.41
CA VAL A 64 5.43 -7.37 1.67
C VAL A 64 5.53 -7.64 0.17
N ILE A 65 4.39 -7.66 -0.51
CA ILE A 65 4.31 -7.76 -1.97
C ILE A 65 3.63 -6.49 -2.49
N GLY A 66 4.32 -5.75 -3.36
CA GLY A 66 3.76 -4.59 -4.05
C GLY A 66 3.42 -4.89 -5.50
N SER A 67 2.26 -4.43 -5.97
CA SER A 67 1.85 -4.52 -7.37
C SER A 67 1.52 -3.13 -7.92
N SER A 68 2.09 -2.76 -9.07
CA SER A 68 1.84 -1.46 -9.73
C SER A 68 2.06 -0.30 -8.73
N ALA A 69 1.07 0.54 -8.46
CA ALA A 69 1.18 1.61 -7.45
C ALA A 69 1.68 1.14 -6.09
N GLY A 70 1.31 -0.07 -5.63
CA GLY A 70 1.83 -0.64 -4.38
C GLY A 70 3.34 -0.88 -4.40
N SER A 71 3.91 -1.25 -5.56
CA SER A 71 5.37 -1.36 -5.70
C SER A 71 6.06 -0.01 -5.71
N MET A 72 5.41 1.00 -6.31
CA MET A 72 5.92 2.38 -6.35
C MET A 72 5.98 2.99 -4.95
N ASN A 73 4.91 2.81 -4.16
CA ASN A 73 4.83 3.29 -2.78
C ASN A 73 5.68 2.50 -1.77
N ALA A 74 6.24 1.36 -2.18
CA ALA A 74 7.24 0.64 -1.38
C ALA A 74 8.67 1.16 -1.60
N SER A 75 8.91 2.05 -2.58
CA SER A 75 10.20 2.68 -2.83
C SER A 75 10.44 3.87 -1.90
N GLU A 76 11.70 4.18 -1.62
CA GLU A 76 12.07 5.44 -0.94
C GLU A 76 11.76 6.67 -1.81
N LEU A 77 11.90 6.52 -3.12
CA LEU A 77 11.65 7.56 -4.12
C LEU A 77 11.08 6.92 -5.38
N VAL A 78 10.05 7.52 -5.95
CA VAL A 78 9.46 7.08 -7.22
C VAL A 78 8.98 8.28 -8.02
N TYR A 79 9.04 8.16 -9.35
CA TYR A 79 8.34 9.13 -10.20
C TYR A 79 6.85 8.79 -10.26
N ALA A 80 6.03 9.53 -9.54
CA ALA A 80 4.57 9.44 -9.60
C ALA A 80 4.06 10.29 -10.77
N GLN A 81 3.89 9.69 -11.95
CA GLN A 81 3.34 10.40 -13.11
C GLN A 81 1.89 10.83 -12.84
N PRO A 82 1.44 12.00 -13.34
CA PRO A 82 0.03 12.38 -13.30
C PRO A 82 -0.85 11.33 -13.99
N GLU A 83 -1.91 10.87 -13.34
CA GLU A 83 -2.86 9.86 -13.85
C GLU A 83 -4.28 10.44 -13.98
N GLU A 84 -4.65 11.37 -13.09
CA GLU A 84 -5.98 11.98 -13.04
C GLU A 84 -6.02 13.40 -13.65
N ALA A 85 -7.23 13.83 -14.02
CA ALA A 85 -7.44 15.14 -14.61
C ALA A 85 -7.07 16.26 -13.63
N GLY A 86 -6.23 17.19 -14.09
CA GLY A 86 -5.77 18.33 -13.30
C GLY A 86 -4.41 18.14 -12.63
N GLU A 87 -3.95 16.90 -12.45
CA GLU A 87 -2.67 16.61 -11.80
C GLU A 87 -1.49 17.13 -12.62
N ALA A 88 -1.54 16.95 -13.95
CA ALA A 88 -0.46 17.36 -14.84
C ALA A 88 -0.19 18.87 -14.82
N ILE A 89 -1.23 19.68 -14.59
CA ILE A 89 -1.15 21.14 -14.58
C ILE A 89 -1.06 21.72 -13.16
N SER A 90 -1.28 20.90 -12.14
CA SER A 90 -1.17 21.32 -10.75
C SER A 90 0.29 21.58 -10.37
N LYS A 91 0.53 22.75 -9.77
CA LYS A 91 1.86 23.12 -9.24
C LYS A 91 2.17 22.40 -7.93
N ASP A 92 1.14 21.96 -7.23
CA ASP A 92 1.27 21.31 -5.92
C ASP A 92 1.41 19.78 -6.04
N TYR A 93 1.23 19.23 -7.24
CA TYR A 93 1.37 17.80 -7.50
C TYR A 93 2.82 17.34 -7.32
N GLN A 94 3.00 16.46 -6.32
CA GLN A 94 4.29 15.86 -6.00
C GLN A 94 4.58 14.71 -6.97
N ARG A 95 5.61 14.89 -7.79
CA ARG A 95 6.05 13.87 -8.77
C ARG A 95 7.07 12.90 -8.18
N PHE A 96 7.59 13.21 -6.99
CA PHE A 96 8.66 12.52 -6.28
C PHE A 96 8.38 12.56 -4.79
#